data_AF-A0A521QLW6-F1
#
_entry.id   AF-A0A521QLW6-F1
#
_cell.length_a   1.000
_cell.length_b   1.000
_cell.length_c   1.000
_cell.angle_alpha   90.00
_cell.angle_beta   90.00
_cell.angle_gamma   90.00
#
_symmetry.space_group_name_H-M   'P 1'
#
loop_
_entity.id
_entity.type
_entity.pdbx_description
1 polymer ?
#
loop_
_entity_poly.entity_id
_entity_poly.type
_entity_poly.pdbx_seq_one_letter_code
_entity_poly.pdbx_strand_id
1 'polypeptide(L)'
;MISALMRAAATVSAARSLRAATDKAVNRVLLALGAGAALAVSAVCLTFAAFVVLERQLDAASASAIVGGVWGIVGVAGFIKMRR
;
A
#
# COMPACT_ATOMS: atom_id res chain seq x y z
N MET A 1 26.14 -40.03 16.42
CA MET A 1 26.62 -39.19 15.30
C MET A 1 25.54 -38.93 14.24
N ILE A 2 24.64 -39.90 13.94
CA ILE A 2 23.47 -39.70 13.06
C ILE A 2 22.47 -38.65 13.55
N SER A 3 22.32 -38.48 14.86
CA SER A 3 21.43 -37.47 15.47
C SER A 3 21.87 -36.04 15.16
N ALA A 4 23.17 -35.77 15.05
CA ALA A 4 23.69 -34.45 14.70
C ALA A 4 23.48 -34.12 13.22
N LEU A 5 23.61 -35.11 12.33
CA LEU A 5 23.32 -34.98 10.90
C LEU A 5 21.83 -34.73 10.63
N MET A 6 20.93 -35.44 11.33
CA MET A 6 19.48 -35.20 11.25
C MET A 6 19.09 -33.81 11.77
N ARG A 7 19.73 -33.32 12.83
CA ARG A 7 19.46 -31.98 13.40
C ARG A 7 19.97 -30.86 12.48
N ALA A 8 21.11 -31.06 11.83
CA ALA A 8 21.65 -30.13 10.83
C ALA A 8 20.81 -30.11 9.53
N ALA A 9 20.32 -31.26 9.07
CA ALA A 9 19.40 -31.33 7.93
C ALA A 9 18.05 -30.64 8.23
N ALA A 10 17.53 -30.82 9.45
CA ALA A 10 16.32 -30.17 9.91
C ALA A 10 16.47 -28.64 9.99
N THR A 11 17.57 -28.12 10.53
CA THR A 11 17.82 -26.68 10.61
C THR A 11 18.05 -26.04 9.23
N VAL A 12 18.69 -26.73 8.29
CA VAL A 12 18.84 -26.26 6.90
C VAL A 12 17.49 -26.22 6.19
N SER A 13 16.62 -27.21 6.41
CA SER A 13 15.26 -27.21 5.85
C SER A 13 14.40 -26.08 6.43
N ALA A 14 14.49 -25.82 7.73
CA ALA A 14 13.77 -24.75 8.42
C ALA A 14 14.27 -23.35 8.02
N ALA A 15 15.58 -23.19 7.79
CA ALA A 15 16.16 -21.96 7.27
C ALA A 15 15.74 -21.68 5.82
N ARG A 16 15.57 -22.73 5.01
CA ARG A 16 15.14 -22.63 3.60
C ARG A 16 13.63 -22.37 3.50
N SER A 17 12.81 -22.93 4.40
CA SER A 17 11.39 -22.59 4.50
C SER A 17 11.16 -21.16 5.02
N LEU A 18 12.00 -20.69 5.95
CA LEU A 18 11.97 -19.28 6.39
C LEU A 18 12.31 -18.34 5.22
N ARG A 19 13.37 -18.61 4.45
CA ARG A 19 13.72 -17.79 3.28
C ARG A 19 12.61 -17.78 2.23
N ALA A 20 12.03 -18.94 1.90
CA ALA A 20 10.93 -19.01 0.95
C ALA A 20 9.65 -18.30 1.43
N ALA A 21 9.39 -18.28 2.74
CA ALA A 21 8.29 -17.51 3.32
C ALA A 21 8.57 -16.00 3.27
N THR A 22 9.81 -15.59 3.55
CA THR A 22 10.26 -14.21 3.43
C THR A 22 10.19 -13.71 1.99
N ASP A 23 10.66 -14.47 1.00
CA ASP A 23 10.59 -14.09 -0.41
C ASP A 23 9.14 -13.89 -0.89
N LYS A 24 8.23 -14.77 -0.46
CA LYS A 24 6.78 -14.63 -0.76
C LYS A 24 6.18 -13.40 -0.07
N ALA A 25 6.57 -13.11 1.17
CA ALA A 25 6.11 -11.94 1.89
C ALA A 25 6.63 -10.65 1.23
N VAL A 26 7.91 -10.59 0.86
CA VAL A 26 8.54 -9.47 0.18
C VAL A 26 7.88 -9.21 -1.17
N ASN A 27 7.65 -10.25 -1.97
CA ASN A 27 7.00 -10.08 -3.27
C ASN A 27 5.56 -9.55 -3.14
N ARG A 28 4.80 -10.04 -2.15
CA ARG A 28 3.45 -9.50 -1.86
C ARG A 28 3.50 -8.05 -1.40
N VAL A 29 4.48 -7.67 -0.58
CA VAL A 29 4.67 -6.29 -0.14
C VAL A 29 5.03 -5.39 -1.30
N LEU A 30 5.92 -5.81 -2.20
CA LEU A 30 6.26 -5.05 -3.41
C LEU A 30 5.04 -4.85 -4.32
N LEU A 31 4.25 -5.90 -4.53
CA LEU A 31 3.02 -5.82 -5.32
C LEU A 31 1.99 -4.89 -4.67
N ALA A 32 1.83 -4.95 -3.34
CA ALA A 32 0.93 -4.06 -2.62
C ALA A 32 1.38 -2.61 -2.66
N LEU A 33 2.69 -2.35 -2.56
CA LEU A 33 3.28 -1.02 -2.70
C LEU A 33 3.09 -0.48 -4.11
N GLY A 34 3.34 -1.29 -5.14
CA GLY A 34 3.13 -0.93 -6.54
C GLY A 34 1.67 -0.61 -6.86
N ALA A 35 0.75 -1.46 -6.41
CA ALA A 35 -0.69 -1.23 -6.56
C ALA A 35 -1.14 0.02 -5.79
N GLY A 36 -0.63 0.23 -4.57
CA GLY A 36 -0.89 1.41 -3.76
C GLY A 36 -0.42 2.70 -4.45
N ALA A 37 0.78 2.69 -5.03
CA ALA A 37 1.31 3.83 -5.78
C ALA A 37 0.49 4.14 -7.04
N ALA A 38 0.12 3.12 -7.83
CA ALA A 38 -0.70 3.31 -9.02
C ALA A 38 -2.10 3.87 -8.70
N LEU A 39 -2.71 3.40 -7.61
CA LEU A 39 -3.98 3.94 -7.10
C LEU A 39 -3.83 5.39 -6.64
N ALA A 40 -2.75 5.72 -5.93
CA ALA A 40 -2.48 7.09 -5.49
C ALA A 40 -2.32 8.05 -6.68
N VAL A 41 -1.54 7.66 -7.70
CA VAL A 41 -1.33 8.47 -8.90
C VAL A 41 -2.63 8.64 -9.68
N SER A 42 -3.42 7.58 -9.84
CA SER A 42 -4.73 7.64 -10.51
C SER A 42 -5.69 8.56 -9.76
N ALA A 43 -5.73 8.48 -8.43
CA ALA A 43 -6.57 9.33 -7.60
C ALA A 43 -6.17 10.80 -7.71
N VAL A 44 -4.87 11.12 -7.74
CA VAL A 44 -4.38 12.49 -7.95
C VAL A 44 -4.77 13.01 -9.34
N CYS A 45 -4.60 12.19 -10.38
CA CYS A 45 -4.94 12.57 -11.75
C CYS A 45 -6.46 12.82 -11.91
N LEU A 46 -7.29 11.92 -11.36
CA LEU A 46 -8.75 12.08 -11.30
C LEU A 46 -9.16 13.31 -10.49
N THR A 47 -8.47 13.58 -9.39
CA THR A 47 -8.71 14.77 -8.55
C THR A 47 -8.43 16.06 -9.32
N PHE A 48 -7.33 16.13 -10.06
CA PHE A 48 -7.02 17.28 -10.92
C PHE A 48 -8.04 17.46 -12.03
N ALA A 49 -8.44 16.38 -12.70
CA ALA A 49 -9.47 16.43 -13.74
C ALA A 49 -10.82 16.90 -13.18
N ALA A 50 -11.22 16.37 -12.03
CA ALA A 50 -12.44 16.79 -11.33
C ALA A 50 -12.37 18.24 -10.88
N PHE A 51 -11.22 18.70 -10.38
CA PHE A 51 -11.01 20.10 -9.99
C PHE A 51 -11.19 21.05 -11.16
N VAL A 52 -10.59 20.76 -12.32
CA VAL A 52 -10.72 21.59 -13.54
C VAL A 52 -12.18 21.64 -14.04
N VAL A 53 -12.92 20.53 -13.95
CA VAL A 53 -14.34 20.50 -14.30
C VAL A 53 -15.18 21.30 -13.31
N LEU A 54 -14.85 21.22 -12.02
CA LEU A 54 -15.58 21.87 -10.95
C LEU A 54 -15.32 23.38 -10.94
N GLU A 55 -14.09 23.81 -11.22
CA GLU A 55 -13.72 25.23 -11.37
C GLU A 55 -14.44 25.90 -12.54
N ARG A 56 -14.81 25.14 -13.59
CA ARG A 56 -15.66 25.65 -14.67
C ARG A 56 -17.12 25.90 -14.27
N GLN A 57 -17.57 25.34 -13.15
CA GLN A 57 -18.97 25.39 -12.70
C GLN A 57 -19.15 26.11 -11.35
N LEU A 58 -18.11 26.16 -10.53
CA LEU A 58 -18.06 26.76 -9.20
C LEU A 58 -16.78 27.57 -8.99
N ASP A 59 -16.87 28.57 -8.12
CA ASP A 59 -15.73 29.37 -7.64
C ASP A 59 -14.60 28.46 -7.09
N ALA A 60 -13.35 28.78 -7.42
CA ALA A 60 -12.17 27.94 -7.14
C ALA A 60 -12.00 27.62 -5.63
N ALA A 61 -12.51 28.49 -4.76
CA ALA A 61 -12.55 28.29 -3.32
C ALA A 61 -13.43 27.10 -2.90
N SER A 62 -14.57 26.90 -3.57
CA SER A 62 -15.50 25.79 -3.25
C SER A 62 -14.99 24.47 -3.82
N ALA A 63 -14.39 24.49 -5.00
CA ALA A 63 -13.81 23.30 -5.61
C ALA A 63 -12.64 22.75 -4.79
N SER A 64 -11.79 23.62 -4.25
CA SER A 64 -10.66 23.22 -3.39
C SER A 64 -11.11 22.69 -2.04
N ALA A 65 -12.19 23.24 -1.46
CA ALA A 65 -12.76 22.75 -0.22
C ALA A 65 -13.30 21.31 -0.34
N ILE A 66 -13.98 20.98 -1.46
CA ILE A 66 -14.52 19.64 -1.70
C ILE A 66 -13.40 18.62 -1.89
N VAL A 67 -12.41 18.95 -2.73
CA VAL A 67 -11.24 18.10 -2.96
C VAL A 67 -10.45 17.87 -1.67
N GLY A 68 -10.21 18.94 -0.91
CA GLY A 68 -9.53 18.88 0.38
C GLY A 68 -10.28 18.02 1.40
N GLY A 69 -11.61 18.14 1.47
CA GLY A 69 -12.45 17.32 2.34
C GLY A 69 -12.38 15.83 2.03
N VAL A 70 -12.44 15.46 0.73
CA VAL A 70 -12.32 14.07 0.29
C VAL A 70 -10.94 13.49 0.65
N TRP A 71 -9.87 14.22 0.37
CA TRP A 71 -8.50 13.78 0.73
C TRP A 71 -8.28 13.71 2.24
N GLY A 72 -8.89 14.60 3.01
CA GLY A 72 -8.89 14.55 4.47
C GLY A 72 -9.49 13.26 5.02
N ILE A 73 -10.65 12.85 4.49
CA ILE A 73 -11.32 11.59 4.88
C ILE A 73 -10.46 10.37 4.51
N VAL A 74 -9.88 10.37 3.30
CA VAL A 74 -8.98 9.30 2.86
C VAL A 74 -7.75 9.19 3.78
N GLY A 75 -7.16 10.32 4.15
CA GLY A 75 -6.04 10.39 5.09
C GLY A 75 -6.40 9.83 6.48
N VAL A 76 -7.56 10.22 7.02
CA VAL A 76 -8.06 9.71 8.31
C VAL A 76 -8.33 8.20 8.24
N ALA A 77 -8.98 7.72 7.18
CA ALA A 77 -9.25 6.29 6.99
C ALA A 77 -7.95 5.48 6.87
N GLY A 78 -6.95 6.00 6.16
CA GLY A 78 -5.61 5.42 6.07
C GLY A 78 -4.92 5.35 7.44
N PHE A 79 -4.98 6.43 8.21
CA PHE A 79 -4.41 6.49 9.56
C PHE A 79 -5.06 5.48 10.51
N ILE A 80 -6.40 5.34 10.48
CA ILE A 80 -7.13 4.35 11.27
C ILE A 80 -6.71 2.92 10.89
N LYS A 81 -6.55 2.66 9.58
CA LYS A 81 -6.13 1.34 9.09
C LYS A 81 -4.70 0.98 9.47
N MET A 82 -3.78 1.95 9.54
CA MET A 82 -2.40 1.74 10.01
C MET A 82 -2.31 1.56 11.53
N ARG A 83 -3.27 2.06 12.30
CA ARG A 83 -3.30 1.95 13.77
C ARG A 83 -3.91 0.64 14.29
N ARG A 84 -4.57 -0.17 13.45
CA ARG A 84 -5.10 -1.49 13.81
C ARG A 84 -4.16 -2.60 13.34
#